data_AF-A0A3A6HBM6-F1
#
_entry.id   AF-A0A3A6HBM6-F1
#
_cell.length_a   1.000
_cell.length_b   1.000
_cell.length_c   1.000
_cell.angle_alpha   90.00
_cell.angle_beta   90.00
_cell.angle_gamma   90.00
#
_symmetry.space_group_name_H-M   'P 1'
#
loop_
_entity.id
_entity.type
_entity.pdbx_description
1 polymer ?
#
loop_
_entity_poly.entity_id
_entity_poly.type
_entity_poly.pdbx_seq_one_letter_code
_entity_poly.pdbx_strand_id
1 'polypeptide(L)'
;MVKAKPLILSAEERSQIDIITRTRTLQVLIVSITRILRLKADGNSVDSIAEKVGLNHNNILLYLKKFKAGSIENVIFDAPGRGRNAEITDEEKSWINNIACRKPVDLGILLKPGHMQN
;
A
#
# COMPACT_ATOMS: atom_id res chain seq x y z
N MET A 1 4.40 12.31 -41.51
CA MET A 1 4.46 12.28 -40.03
C MET A 1 5.86 11.80 -39.64
N VAL A 2 6.68 12.64 -39.02
CA VAL A 2 8.03 12.27 -38.59
C VAL A 2 7.92 11.45 -37.31
N LYS A 3 8.28 10.16 -37.34
CA LYS A 3 8.40 9.35 -36.12
C LYS A 3 9.69 9.76 -35.40
N ALA A 4 9.55 10.33 -34.22
CA ALA A 4 10.69 10.65 -33.36
C ALA A 4 11.43 9.36 -32.96
N LYS A 5 12.77 9.39 -33.01
CA LYS A 5 13.60 8.26 -32.61
C LYS A 5 13.47 8.04 -31.09
N PRO A 6 13.38 6.79 -30.60
CA PRO A 6 13.27 6.52 -29.16
C PRO A 6 14.49 7.04 -28.40
N LEU A 7 14.28 7.67 -27.24
CA LEU A 7 15.37 8.01 -26.32
C LEU A 7 16.01 6.72 -25.78
N ILE A 8 17.32 6.61 -25.91
CA ILE A 8 18.11 5.55 -25.26
C ILE A 8 18.48 6.06 -23.88
N LEU A 9 17.96 5.41 -22.84
CA LEU A 9 18.22 5.74 -21.44
C LEU A 9 19.05 4.62 -20.80
N SER A 10 20.03 5.00 -19.99
CA SER A 10 20.75 4.07 -19.11
C SER A 10 19.84 3.49 -18.02
N ALA A 11 20.30 2.45 -17.34
CA ALA A 11 19.56 1.83 -16.24
C ALA A 11 19.34 2.82 -15.08
N GLU A 12 20.37 3.60 -14.74
CA GLU A 12 20.33 4.65 -13.72
C GLU A 12 19.34 5.76 -14.07
N GLU A 13 19.35 6.28 -15.30
CA GLU A 13 18.43 7.33 -15.73
C GLU A 13 16.97 6.85 -15.71
N ARG A 14 16.73 5.60 -16.10
CA ARG A 14 15.39 4.99 -16.00
C ARG A 14 14.92 4.91 -14.56
N SER A 15 15.79 4.49 -13.63
CA SER A 15 15.49 4.42 -12.21
C SER A 15 15.17 5.81 -11.63
N GLN A 16 15.99 6.82 -11.96
CA GLN A 16 15.77 8.20 -11.53
C GLN A 16 14.47 8.78 -12.08
N ILE A 17 14.18 8.59 -13.38
CA ILE A 17 12.94 9.05 -13.99
C ILE A 17 11.73 8.38 -13.35
N ASP A 18 11.79 7.08 -13.03
CA ASP A 18 10.71 6.37 -12.34
C ASP A 18 10.48 6.93 -10.92
N ILE A 19 11.55 7.17 -10.15
CA ILE A 19 11.47 7.81 -8.84
C ILE A 19 10.83 9.21 -8.94
N ILE A 20 11.30 10.04 -9.88
CA ILE A 20 10.78 11.40 -10.11
C ILE A 20 9.32 11.35 -10.54
N THR A 21 8.97 10.41 -11.42
CA THR A 21 7.60 10.25 -11.94
C THR A 21 6.65 9.84 -10.82
N ARG A 22 7.04 8.89 -9.96
CA ARG A 22 6.26 8.50 -8.77
C ARG A 22 6.11 9.66 -7.78
N THR A 23 7.19 10.42 -7.55
CA THR A 23 7.19 11.57 -6.65
C THR A 23 6.31 12.72 -7.15
N ARG A 24 6.22 12.92 -8.48
CA ARG A 24 5.35 13.94 -9.08
C ARG A 24 3.87 13.74 -8.73
N THR A 25 3.41 12.49 -8.67
CA THR A 25 2.03 12.17 -8.25
C THR A 25 1.79 12.56 -6.80
N LEU A 26 2.78 12.33 -5.91
CA LEU A 26 2.68 12.73 -4.51
C LEU A 26 2.63 14.25 -4.35
N GLN A 27 3.45 15.00 -5.11
CA GLN A 27 3.42 16.46 -5.08
C GLN A 27 2.06 17.02 -5.54
N VAL A 28 1.50 16.50 -6.64
CA VAL A 28 0.17 16.89 -7.11
C VAL A 28 -0.90 16.61 -6.07
N LEU A 29 -0.81 15.44 -5.41
CA LEU A 29 -1.74 15.06 -4.33
C LEU A 29 -1.64 16.02 -3.14
N ILE A 30 -0.42 16.32 -2.66
CA ILE A 30 -0.16 17.24 -1.55
C ILE A 30 -0.74 18.63 -1.85
N VAL A 31 -0.51 19.15 -3.05
CA VAL A 31 -1.02 20.47 -3.47
C VAL A 31 -2.55 20.49 -3.43
N SER A 32 -3.19 19.46 -3.98
CA SER A 32 -4.66 19.32 -3.98
C SER A 32 -5.23 19.23 -2.57
N ILE A 33 -4.64 18.38 -1.70
CA ILE A 33 -5.04 18.25 -0.30
C ILE A 33 -4.90 19.57 0.44
N THR A 34 -3.75 20.24 0.30
CA THR A 34 -3.49 21.52 0.99
C THR A 34 -4.50 22.59 0.57
N ARG A 35 -4.84 22.63 -0.72
CA ARG A 35 -5.87 23.52 -1.25
C ARG A 35 -7.26 23.21 -0.68
N ILE A 36 -7.63 21.93 -0.55
CA ILE A 36 -8.87 21.49 0.11
C ILE A 36 -8.91 21.97 1.56
N LEU A 37 -7.85 21.70 2.35
CA LEU A 37 -7.77 22.04 3.76
C LEU A 37 -7.86 23.56 3.96
N ARG A 38 -7.13 24.33 3.16
CA ARG A 38 -7.18 25.80 3.18
C ARG A 38 -8.58 26.32 2.86
N LEU A 39 -9.20 25.86 1.76
CA LEU A 39 -10.56 26.29 1.41
C LEU A 39 -11.59 25.92 2.47
N LYS A 40 -11.41 24.77 3.13
CA LYS A 40 -12.28 24.37 4.24
C LYS A 40 -12.10 25.25 5.46
N ALA A 41 -10.86 25.65 5.78
CA ALA A 41 -10.56 26.61 6.83
C ALA A 41 -11.16 28.00 6.53
N ASP A 42 -11.18 28.40 5.25
CA ASP A 42 -11.84 29.63 4.76
C ASP A 42 -13.40 29.55 4.81
N GLY A 43 -13.98 28.46 5.35
CA GLY A 43 -15.43 28.30 5.53
C GLY A 43 -16.21 27.78 4.32
N ASN A 44 -15.54 27.36 3.24
CA ASN A 44 -16.23 26.88 2.04
C ASN A 44 -17.00 25.56 2.32
N SER A 45 -18.13 25.38 1.63
CA SER A 45 -18.87 24.12 1.59
C SER A 45 -18.08 23.05 0.83
N VAL A 46 -18.37 21.77 1.08
CA VAL A 46 -17.71 20.66 0.38
C VAL A 46 -17.97 20.74 -1.13
N ASP A 47 -19.18 21.14 -1.51
CA ASP A 47 -19.61 21.25 -2.90
C ASP A 47 -18.81 22.35 -3.64
N SER A 48 -18.67 23.53 -3.02
CA SER A 48 -17.85 24.61 -3.59
C SER A 48 -16.37 24.22 -3.70
N ILE A 49 -15.86 23.42 -2.75
CA ILE A 49 -14.48 22.91 -2.82
C ILE A 49 -14.33 21.89 -3.97
N ALA A 50 -15.30 21.01 -4.17
CA ALA A 50 -15.30 20.02 -5.24
C ALA A 50 -15.22 20.69 -6.61
N GLU A 51 -16.03 21.72 -6.84
CA GLU A 51 -15.97 22.52 -8.07
C GLU A 51 -14.62 23.23 -8.25
N LYS A 52 -14.09 23.84 -7.18
CA LYS A 52 -12.83 24.60 -7.24
C LYS A 52 -11.58 23.74 -7.40
N VAL A 53 -11.59 22.51 -6.89
CA VAL A 53 -10.41 21.61 -6.89
C VAL A 53 -10.53 20.54 -7.99
N GLY A 54 -11.73 20.30 -8.52
CA GLY A 54 -11.97 19.28 -9.54
C GLY A 54 -11.89 17.85 -8.99
N LEU A 55 -12.25 17.64 -7.72
CA LEU A 55 -12.19 16.35 -7.05
C LEU A 55 -13.57 15.91 -6.57
N ASN A 56 -13.76 14.59 -6.52
CA ASN A 56 -14.99 14.00 -5.99
C ASN A 56 -15.19 14.35 -4.50
N HIS A 57 -16.44 14.60 -4.11
CA HIS A 57 -16.85 14.88 -2.72
C HIS A 57 -16.34 13.82 -1.75
N ASN A 58 -16.37 12.53 -2.14
CA ASN A 58 -15.89 11.43 -1.30
C ASN A 58 -14.40 11.57 -0.96
N ASN A 59 -13.58 12.01 -1.93
CA ASN A 59 -12.16 12.23 -1.69
C ASN A 59 -11.95 13.40 -0.73
N ILE A 60 -12.71 14.49 -0.90
CA ILE A 60 -12.65 15.66 -0.01
C ILE A 60 -13.02 15.26 1.41
N LEU A 61 -14.15 14.57 1.59
CA LEU A 61 -14.61 14.10 2.90
C LEU A 61 -13.59 13.15 3.55
N LEU A 62 -12.98 12.26 2.75
CA LEU A 62 -11.91 11.37 3.21
C LEU A 62 -10.71 12.16 3.75
N TYR A 63 -10.22 13.14 3.00
CA TYR A 63 -9.08 13.95 3.42
C TYR A 63 -9.38 14.80 4.66
N LEU A 64 -10.59 15.37 4.75
CA LEU A 64 -11.02 16.09 5.95
C LEU A 64 -11.13 15.17 7.16
N LYS A 65 -11.62 13.94 6.98
CA LYS A 65 -11.66 12.93 8.05
C LYS A 65 -10.26 12.53 8.50
N LYS A 66 -9.35 12.26 7.56
CA LYS A 66 -7.94 11.94 7.84
C LYS A 66 -7.26 13.08 8.61
N PHE A 67 -7.52 14.33 8.22
CA PHE A 67 -6.98 15.50 8.92
C PHE A 67 -7.54 15.63 10.34
N LYS A 68 -8.84 15.40 10.55
CA LYS A 68 -9.41 15.39 11.91
C LYS A 68 -8.84 14.28 12.80
N ALA A 69 -8.37 13.18 12.22
CA ALA A 69 -7.79 12.06 12.95
C ALA A 69 -6.31 12.28 13.34
N GLY A 70 -5.66 13.34 12.86
CA GLY A 70 -4.26 13.61 13.19
C GLY A 70 -3.71 14.85 12.51
N SER A 71 -2.54 14.73 11.90
CA SER A 71 -1.83 15.84 11.26
C SER A 71 -1.98 15.81 9.75
N ILE A 72 -1.41 16.80 9.07
CA ILE A 72 -1.36 16.84 7.60
C ILE A 72 -0.69 15.59 7.00
N GLU A 73 0.26 15.01 7.72
CA GLU A 73 0.93 13.75 7.40
C GLU A 73 -0.05 12.58 7.27
N ASN A 74 -1.09 12.49 8.12
CA ASN A 74 -2.11 11.43 8.03
C ASN A 74 -2.99 11.55 6.77
N VAL A 75 -3.03 12.73 6.17
CA VAL A 75 -3.76 12.96 4.93
C VAL A 75 -2.93 12.52 3.72
N ILE A 76 -1.62 12.77 3.79
CA ILE A 76 -0.64 12.52 2.72
C ILE A 76 -0.21 11.05 2.69
N PHE A 77 0.07 10.48 3.86
CA PHE A 77 0.53 9.11 4.00
C PHE A 77 -0.64 8.23 4.45
N ASP A 78 -0.76 7.06 3.84
CA ASP A 78 -1.69 6.05 4.33
C ASP A 78 -1.18 5.49 5.65
N ALA A 79 -2.12 5.29 6.58
CA ALA A 79 -1.82 4.55 7.80
C ALA A 79 -1.29 3.16 7.39
N PRO A 80 -0.28 2.63 8.09
CA PRO A 80 0.21 1.28 7.81
C PRO A 80 -0.99 0.34 7.79
N GLY A 81 -1.20 -0.32 6.65
CA GLY A 81 -2.33 -1.21 6.45
C GLY A 81 -2.40 -2.24 7.56
N ARG A 82 -3.60 -2.78 7.82
CA ARG A 82 -3.90 -3.66 8.97
C ARG A 82 -3.15 -5.01 8.97
N GLY A 83 -2.13 -5.17 8.13
CA GLY A 83 -1.51 -6.44 7.79
C GLY A 83 -2.51 -7.37 7.10
N ARG A 84 -2.03 -8.55 6.72
CA ARG A 84 -2.93 -9.67 6.44
C ARG A 84 -3.47 -10.16 7.80
N ASN A 85 -4.78 -10.41 7.90
CA ASN A 85 -5.31 -11.07 9.09
C ASN A 85 -4.54 -12.38 9.29
N ALA A 86 -4.12 -12.68 10.52
CA ALA A 86 -3.47 -13.95 10.80
C ALA A 86 -4.49 -15.07 10.52
N GLU A 87 -4.25 -15.82 9.45
CA GLU A 87 -5.07 -16.98 9.05
C GLU A 87 -4.81 -18.20 9.96
N ILE A 88 -3.71 -18.19 10.73
CA ILE A 88 -3.28 -19.27 11.61
C ILE A 88 -3.18 -18.74 13.05
N THR A 89 -3.94 -19.32 13.98
CA THR A 89 -3.91 -18.96 15.41
C THR A 89 -2.61 -19.43 16.08
N ASP A 90 -2.31 -18.90 17.27
CA ASP A 90 -1.09 -19.30 17.99
C ASP A 90 -1.16 -20.76 18.46
N GLU A 91 -2.35 -21.29 18.73
CA GLU A 91 -2.59 -22.71 19.00
C GLU A 91 -2.27 -23.58 17.78
N GLU A 92 -2.70 -23.15 16.59
CA GLU A 92 -2.41 -23.86 15.33
C GLU A 92 -0.91 -23.83 15.01
N LYS A 93 -0.23 -22.71 15.24
CA LYS A 93 1.24 -22.61 15.12
C LYS A 93 1.94 -23.57 16.09
N SER A 94 1.48 -23.61 17.34
CA SER A 94 2.02 -24.51 18.37
C SER A 94 1.83 -25.97 17.98
N TRP A 95 0.65 -26.31 17.45
CA TRP A 95 0.34 -27.65 16.95
C TRP A 95 1.21 -28.04 15.75
N ILE A 96 1.39 -27.15 14.76
CA ILE A 96 2.26 -27.40 13.60
C ILE A 96 3.71 -27.63 14.03
N ASN A 97 4.25 -26.78 14.91
CA ASN A 97 5.60 -26.95 15.46
C ASN A 97 5.73 -28.28 16.22
N ASN A 98 4.71 -28.65 16.99
CA ASN A 98 4.71 -29.91 17.72
C ASN A 98 4.70 -31.13 16.79
N ILE A 99 3.97 -31.07 15.68
CA ILE A 99 3.97 -32.12 14.66
C ILE A 99 5.31 -32.19 13.94
N ALA A 100 5.87 -31.05 13.53
CA ALA A 100 7.14 -30.99 12.81
C ALA A 100 8.31 -31.57 13.62
N CYS A 101 8.26 -31.46 14.94
CA CYS A 101 9.27 -32.01 15.84
C CYS A 101 9.07 -33.49 16.24
N ARG A 102 7.99 -34.15 15.78
CA ARG A 102 7.72 -35.57 16.05
C ARG A 102 8.16 -36.46 14.89
N LYS A 103 8.55 -37.71 15.18
CA LYS A 103 8.81 -38.67 14.11
C LYS A 103 7.48 -39.14 13.51
N PRO A 104 7.39 -39.35 12.19
CA PRO A 104 6.18 -39.83 11.53
C PRO A 104 5.62 -41.13 12.14
N VAL A 105 6.50 -42.03 12.60
CA VAL A 105 6.14 -43.28 13.27
C VAL A 105 5.39 -43.05 14.58
N ASP A 106 5.73 -41.99 15.32
CA ASP A 106 5.06 -41.61 16.58
C ASP A 106 3.67 -41.00 16.33
N LEU A 107 3.38 -40.64 15.08
CA LEU A 107 2.09 -40.16 14.60
C LEU A 107 1.28 -41.26 13.88
N GLY A 108 1.77 -42.51 13.88
CA GLY A 108 1.14 -43.62 13.17
C GLY A 108 1.26 -43.55 11.65
N ILE A 109 2.10 -42.64 11.12
CA ILE A 109 2.36 -42.50 9.69
C ILE A 109 3.49 -43.45 9.32
N LEU A 110 3.12 -44.55 8.66
CA LEU A 110 4.08 -45.46 8.04
C LEU A 110 4.63 -44.81 6.77
N LEU A 111 5.80 -44.17 6.89
CA LEU A 111 6.58 -43.81 5.72
C LEU A 111 6.99 -45.11 5.03
N LYS A 112 6.40 -45.40 3.86
CA LYS A 112 6.86 -46.51 3.03
C LYS A 112 8.36 -46.30 2.76
N PRO A 113 9.22 -47.29 3.02
CA PRO A 113 10.64 -47.14 2.75
C PRO A 113 10.81 -46.92 1.24
N GLY A 114 11.23 -45.71 0.87
CA GLY A 114 11.70 -45.41 -0.47
C GLY A 114 12.93 -46.28 -0.74
N HIS A 115 12.93 -46.96 -1.88
CA HIS A 115 14.07 -47.71 -2.41
C HIS A 115 15.33 -46.83 -2.37
N MET A 116 16.17 -47.05 -1.37
CA MET A 116 17.56 -46.61 -1.36
C MET A 116 18.30 -47.64 -2.24
N GLN A 117 18.41 -47.35 -3.53
CA GLN A 117 19.37 -48.05 -4.39
C GLN A 117 20.76 -47.53 -4.01
N ASN A 118 21.65 -48.49 -3.72
CA ASN A 118 23.08 -48.32 -3.42
C ASN A 118 23.83 -47.55 -4.50
#